data_AF-X7ZHV4-F1
#
_entry.id   AF-X7ZHV4-F1
#
_cell.length_a   1.000
_cell.length_b   1.000
_cell.length_c   1.000
_cell.angle_alpha   90.00
_cell.angle_beta   90.00
_cell.angle_gamma   90.00
#
_symmetry.space_group_name_H-M   'P 1'
#
loop_
_entity.id
_entity.type
_entity.pdbx_description
1 polymer ?
#
loop_
_entity_poly.entity_id
_entity_poly.type
_entity_poly.pdbx_seq_one_letter_code
_entity_poly.pdbx_strand_id
1 'polypeptide(L)'
;MGSIPAGDDVLDPSEPTYDLSRVAELLGVPISKVHQQLREGHLVAVRRAGGVVVPQVFFTNSGQVVKSLPGLLTILHDGGYRDTEIVRWLFTPTRR
;
A
#
# COMPACT_ATOMS: atom_id res chain seq x y z
N MET A 1 -1.68 3.52 -21.08
CA MET A 1 -1.88 2.92 -19.74
C MET A 1 -0.62 3.14 -18.90
N GLY A 2 -0.66 4.05 -17.94
CA GLY A 2 0.46 4.25 -17.02
C GLY A 2 0.59 3.07 -16.06
N SER A 3 1.80 2.53 -15.93
CA SER A 3 2.11 1.46 -14.98
C SER A 3 1.61 1.85 -13.58
N ILE A 4 1.02 0.89 -12.86
CA ILE A 4 0.58 1.12 -11.49
C ILE A 4 1.85 1.33 -10.63
N PRO A 5 1.96 2.44 -9.89
CA PRO A 5 3.09 2.65 -9.00
C PRO A 5 3.07 1.56 -7.93
N ALA A 6 4.21 0.90 -7.77
CA ALA A 6 4.42 -0.15 -6.79
C ALA A 6 5.91 -0.26 -6.52
N GLY A 7 6.26 -0.32 -5.24
CA GLY A 7 7.63 -0.57 -4.78
C GLY A 7 8.04 -2.02 -4.97
N ASP A 8 9.30 -2.30 -4.63
CA ASP A 8 9.81 -3.66 -4.55
C ASP A 8 9.24 -4.37 -3.32
N ASP A 9 9.07 -5.68 -3.41
CA ASP A 9 8.66 -6.50 -2.27
C ASP A 9 9.79 -6.58 -1.23
N VAL A 10 9.62 -5.84 -0.14
CA VAL A 10 10.52 -5.79 1.02
C VAL A 10 9.85 -6.33 2.28
N LEU A 11 8.64 -6.87 2.13
CA LEU A 11 7.84 -7.42 3.22
C LEU A 11 8.35 -8.83 3.57
N ASP A 12 8.10 -9.27 4.80
CA ASP A 12 8.31 -10.67 5.16
C ASP A 12 7.43 -11.58 4.26
N PRO A 13 7.90 -12.76 3.82
CA PRO A 13 7.09 -13.67 3.02
C PRO A 13 5.79 -14.11 3.69
N SER A 14 5.74 -14.11 5.03
CA SER A 14 4.53 -14.41 5.81
C SER A 14 3.60 -13.21 6.01
N GLU A 15 4.03 -12.00 5.62
CA GLU A 15 3.23 -10.79 5.75
C GLU A 15 2.01 -10.88 4.81
N PRO A 16 0.78 -10.79 5.34
CA PRO A 16 -0.42 -10.95 4.54
C PRO A 16 -0.66 -9.72 3.65
N THR A 17 -1.05 -9.97 2.40
CA THR A 17 -1.31 -8.94 1.38
C THR A 17 -2.64 -9.18 0.67
N TYR A 18 -3.26 -8.13 0.14
CA TYR A 18 -4.42 -8.18 -0.77
C TYR A 18 -4.00 -7.81 -2.19
N ASP A 19 -4.56 -8.48 -3.19
CA ASP A 19 -4.50 -7.99 -4.57
C ASP A 19 -5.45 -6.79 -4.77
N LEU A 20 -5.29 -6.07 -5.88
CA LEU A 20 -6.05 -4.86 -6.16
C LEU A 20 -7.55 -5.09 -6.33
N SER A 21 -7.97 -6.25 -6.85
CA SER A 21 -9.38 -6.60 -6.98
C SER A 21 -9.98 -6.81 -5.58
N ARG A 22 -9.26 -7.50 -4.70
CA ARG A 22 -9.68 -7.70 -3.31
C ARG A 22 -9.76 -6.40 -2.53
N VAL A 23 -8.84 -5.46 -2.75
CA VAL A 23 -8.92 -4.11 -2.15
C VAL A 23 -10.15 -3.36 -2.65
N ALA A 24 -10.47 -3.46 -3.95
CA ALA A 24 -11.66 -2.83 -4.52
C ALA A 24 -12.96 -3.35 -3.88
N GLU A 25 -13.07 -4.67 -3.74
CA GLU A 25 -14.18 -5.32 -3.02
C GLU A 25 -14.26 -4.85 -1.55
N LEU A 26 -13.13 -4.85 -0.86
CA LEU A 26 -13.04 -4.48 0.56
C LEU A 26 -13.53 -3.05 0.81
N LEU A 27 -13.16 -2.13 -0.07
CA LEU A 27 -13.53 -0.72 0.02
C LEU A 27 -14.91 -0.42 -0.58
N GLY A 28 -15.53 -1.36 -1.29
CA GLY A 28 -16.78 -1.14 -2.02
C GLY A 28 -16.66 -0.12 -3.15
N VAL A 29 -15.49 -0.03 -3.78
CA VAL A 29 -15.18 0.94 -4.86
C VAL A 29 -14.73 0.22 -6.12
N PRO A 30 -14.87 0.81 -7.31
CA PRO A 30 -14.29 0.22 -8.52
C PRO A 30 -12.76 0.16 -8.44
N ILE A 31 -12.15 -0.85 -9.07
CA ILE A 31 -10.68 -1.03 -9.10
C ILE A 31 -9.93 0.19 -9.66
N SER A 32 -10.56 0.95 -10.57
CA SER A 32 -10.03 2.23 -11.07
C SER A 32 -9.78 3.25 -9.94
N LYS A 33 -10.61 3.24 -8.89
CA LYS A 33 -10.44 4.10 -7.71
C LYS A 33 -9.25 3.65 -6.86
N VAL A 34 -9.01 2.35 -6.75
CA VAL A 34 -7.81 1.81 -6.09
C VAL A 34 -6.55 2.24 -6.85
N HIS A 35 -6.55 2.13 -8.18
CA HIS A 35 -5.44 2.62 -9.00
C HIS A 35 -5.23 4.13 -8.85
N GLN A 36 -6.31 4.91 -8.70
CA GLN A 36 -6.22 6.34 -8.43
C GLN A 36 -5.57 6.60 -7.06
N GLN A 37 -6.00 5.91 -6.00
CA GLN A 37 -5.41 6.07 -4.66
C GLN A 37 -3.91 5.76 -4.62
N LEU A 38 -3.47 4.73 -5.36
CA LEU A 38 -2.05 4.42 -5.50
C LEU A 38 -1.28 5.54 -6.22
N ARG A 39 -1.88 6.18 -7.23
CA ARG A 39 -1.25 7.30 -7.95
C ARG A 39 -1.22 8.59 -7.14
N GLU A 40 -2.22 8.78 -6.28
CA GLU A 40 -2.32 9.94 -5.39
C GLU A 40 -1.47 9.79 -4.12
N GLY A 41 -0.81 8.64 -3.91
CA GLY A 41 -0.04 8.36 -2.69
C GLY A 41 -0.92 8.17 -1.45
N HIS A 42 -2.23 7.96 -1.63
CA HIS A 42 -3.15 7.63 -0.53
C HIS A 42 -3.02 6.18 -0.06
N LEU A 43 -2.41 5.34 -0.90
CA LEU A 43 -2.14 3.93 -0.64
C LEU A 43 -0.78 3.59 -1.28
N VAL A 44 -0.09 2.58 -0.76
CA VAL A 44 1.16 2.06 -1.34
C VAL A 44 1.01 0.57 -1.62
N ALA A 45 1.59 0.12 -2.73
CA ALA A 45 1.62 -1.27 -3.15
C ALA A 45 3.06 -1.76 -3.38
N VAL A 46 3.23 -3.07 -3.38
CA VAL A 46 4.50 -3.74 -3.72
C VAL A 46 4.30 -4.74 -4.86
N ARG A 47 5.38 -5.02 -5.59
CA ARG A 47 5.42 -6.06 -6.62
C ARG A 47 5.86 -7.39 -6.03
N ARG A 48 4.91 -8.26 -5.72
CA ARG A 48 5.12 -9.60 -5.13
C ARG A 48 4.66 -10.68 -6.09
N ALA A 49 5.51 -11.70 -6.31
CA ALA A 49 5.21 -12.85 -7.16
C ALA A 49 4.65 -12.51 -8.56
N GLY A 50 5.12 -11.41 -9.16
CA GLY A 50 4.66 -10.93 -10.47
C GLY A 50 3.36 -10.12 -10.48
N GLY A 51 2.71 -9.95 -9.32
CA GLY A 51 1.50 -9.14 -9.14
C GLY A 51 1.74 -7.87 -8.31
N VAL A 52 0.80 -6.93 -8.41
CA VAL A 52 0.76 -5.75 -7.53
C VAL A 52 -0.17 -6.06 -6.37
N VAL A 53 0.35 -5.96 -5.15
CA VAL A 53 -0.39 -6.26 -3.92
C VAL A 53 -0.23 -5.14 -2.90
N VAL A 54 -1.21 -5.02 -2.01
CA VAL A 54 -1.26 -4.04 -0.93
C VAL A 54 -1.20 -4.77 0.41
N PRO A 55 -0.36 -4.37 1.37
CA PRO A 55 -0.34 -4.97 2.70
C PRO A 55 -1.68 -4.89 3.42
N GLN A 56 -2.10 -5.97 4.08
CA GLN A 56 -3.40 -6.00 4.76
C GLN A 56 -3.46 -5.03 5.96
N VAL A 57 -2.33 -4.78 6.62
CA VAL A 57 -2.22 -3.89 7.78
C VAL A 57 -2.60 -2.43 7.48
N PHE A 58 -2.71 -2.05 6.21
CA PHE A 58 -3.20 -0.73 5.77
C PHE A 58 -4.71 -0.58 5.90
N PHE A 59 -5.41 -1.68 6.17
CA PHE A 59 -6.85 -1.72 6.34
C PHE A 59 -7.21 -2.09 7.78
N THR A 60 -8.30 -1.52 8.27
CA THR A 60 -8.91 -1.88 9.54
C THR A 60 -9.69 -3.19 9.42
N ASN A 61 -10.00 -3.81 10.55
CA ASN A 61 -10.87 -5.00 10.61
C ASN A 61 -12.27 -4.74 10.01
N SER A 62 -12.68 -3.48 9.92
CA SER A 62 -13.94 -3.04 9.32
C SER A 62 -13.85 -2.85 7.80
N GLY A 63 -12.70 -3.14 7.18
CA GLY A 63 -12.49 -3.03 5.74
C GLY A 63 -12.28 -1.61 5.22
N GLN A 64 -11.79 -0.70 6.06
CA GLN A 64 -11.50 0.69 5.66
C GLN A 64 -10.01 0.96 5.70
N VAL A 65 -9.51 1.86 4.83
CA VAL A 65 -8.13 2.35 4.94
C VAL A 65 -7.92 3.00 6.31
N VAL A 66 -6.81 2.68 6.97
CA VAL A 66 -6.43 3.29 8.25
C VAL A 66 -6.34 4.81 8.08
N LYS A 67 -7.10 5.56 8.88
CA LYS A 67 -7.26 7.01 8.71
C LYS A 67 -5.95 7.80 8.75
N SER A 68 -4.97 7.35 9.52
CA SER A 68 -3.65 8.00 9.62
C SER A 68 -2.71 7.66 8.46
N LEU A 69 -3.02 6.64 7.66
CA LEU A 69 -2.12 6.16 6.61
C LEU A 69 -1.92 7.20 5.50
N PRO A 70 -2.96 7.78 4.86
CA PRO A 70 -2.75 8.75 3.79
C PRO A 70 -1.91 9.95 4.24
N GLY A 71 -2.17 10.49 5.44
CA GLY A 71 -1.39 11.61 5.98
C GLY A 71 0.07 11.26 6.24
N LEU A 72 0.35 10.06 6.73
CA LEU A 72 1.72 9.57 6.91
C LEU A 72 2.44 9.40 5.56
N LEU A 73 1.75 8.83 4.57
CA LEU A 73 2.30 8.64 3.22
C LEU A 73 2.62 9.98 2.56
N THR A 74 1.74 10.98 2.69
CA THR A 74 2.01 12.34 2.21
C THR A 74 3.29 12.92 2.82
N ILE A 75 3.47 12.81 4.14
CA ILE A 75 4.67 13.33 4.82
C ILE A 75 5.94 12.62 4.31
N LEU A 76 5.89 11.30 4.15
CA LEU A 76 7.03 10.53 3.66
C LEU A 76 7.35 10.86 2.20
N HIS A 77 6.34 11.02 1.35
CA HIS A 77 6.54 11.45 -0.04
C HIS A 77 7.10 12.87 -0.14
N ASP A 78 6.62 13.81 0.68
CA ASP A 78 7.16 15.18 0.76
C ASP A 78 8.62 15.17 1.25
N GLY A 79 8.98 14.21 2.10
CA GLY A 79 10.37 13.94 2.51
C GLY A 79 11.23 13.27 1.44
N GLY A 80 10.69 12.96 0.26
CA GLY A 80 11.40 12.34 -0.86
C GLY A 80 11.53 10.81 -0.78
N TYR A 81 10.81 10.15 0.14
CA TYR A 81 10.83 8.69 0.23
C TYR A 81 10.06 8.06 -0.93
N ARG A 82 10.63 7.01 -1.53
CA ARG A 82 9.98 6.19 -2.57
C ARG A 82 9.16 5.07 -1.94
N ASP A 83 8.21 4.52 -2.68
CA ASP A 83 7.33 3.42 -2.24
C ASP A 83 8.09 2.29 -1.53
N THR A 84 9.19 1.80 -2.12
CA THR A 84 10.04 0.74 -1.52
C THR A 84 10.59 1.15 -0.15
N GLU A 85 10.99 2.41 0.01
CA GLU A 85 11.57 2.95 1.26
C GLU A 85 10.49 3.17 2.32
N ILE A 86 9.31 3.64 1.90
CA ILE A 86 8.13 3.79 2.76
C ILE A 86 7.72 2.42 3.32
N VAL A 87 7.53 1.42 2.45
CA VAL A 87 7.15 0.07 2.89
C VAL A 87 8.26 -0.50 3.78
N ARG A 88 9.52 -0.38 3.40
CA ARG A 88 10.63 -0.84 4.26
C ARG A 88 10.55 -0.19 5.63
N TRP A 89 10.33 1.11 5.73
CA TRP A 89 10.26 1.83 6.99
C TRP A 89 9.04 1.41 7.84
N LEU A 90 7.86 1.32 7.23
CA LEU A 90 6.61 0.91 7.91
C LEU A 90 6.66 -0.51 8.48
N PHE A 91 7.36 -1.41 7.79
CA PHE A 91 7.51 -2.82 8.19
C PHE A 91 8.86 -3.12 8.82
N THR A 92 9.70 -2.10 9.03
CA THR A 92 10.89 -2.27 9.86
C THR A 92 10.40 -2.54 11.27
N PRO A 93 10.77 -3.66 11.89
CA PRO A 93 10.46 -3.88 13.29
C PRO A 93 11.14 -2.77 14.07
N THR A 94 10.35 -1.81 14.56
CA THR A 94 10.83 -0.80 15.51
C THR A 94 11.49 -1.58 16.62
N ARG A 95 12.81 -1.43 16.73
CA ARG A 95 13.65 -2.11 17.72
C ARG A 95 12.97 -1.91 19.08
N ARG A 96 12.59 -3.02 19.71
CA ARG A 96 11.98 -3.06 21.05
C ARG A 96 12.75 -2.20 22.04
#